data_AF-A0A0N4UMZ8-F1
#
_entry.id   AF-A0A0N4UMZ8-F1
#
_cell.length_a   1.000
_cell.length_b   1.000
_cell.length_c   1.000
_cell.angle_alpha   90.00
_cell.angle_beta   90.00
_cell.angle_gamma   90.00
#
_symmetry.space_group_name_H-M   'P 1'
#
loop_
_entity.id
_entity.type
_entity.pdbx_description
1 polymer ?
#
loop_
_entity_poly.entity_id
_entity_poly.type
_entity_poly.pdbx_seq_one_letter_code
_entity_poly.pdbx_strand_id
1 'polypeptide(L)'
;MPEKASCTFIKTVVPGERRCISSPPEPPGPLSCCGSGCANCVWIEYGTKLVSYYSHRHIDHILNEIESQISNPVICEFIKSEIRSKATS
;
A
#
# COMPACT_ATOMS: atom_id res chain seq x y z
N MET A 1 -43.94 21.23 -29.42
CA MET A 1 -44.00 20.48 -28.13
C MET A 1 -44.44 19.06 -28.48
N PRO A 2 -43.85 17.97 -27.96
CA PRO A 2 -43.13 17.79 -26.68
C PRO A 2 -41.60 17.89 -26.89
N GLU A 3 -40.70 17.78 -25.91
CA GLU A 3 -40.79 17.09 -24.64
C GLU A 3 -40.01 17.81 -23.54
N LYS A 4 -40.68 17.85 -22.39
CA LYS A 4 -40.21 18.35 -21.12
C LYS A 4 -39.24 17.35 -20.50
N ALA A 5 -38.28 17.96 -19.81
CA ALA A 5 -37.87 17.61 -18.46
C ALA A 5 -36.99 16.38 -18.25
N SER A 6 -35.93 16.69 -17.49
CA SER A 6 -35.46 15.90 -16.37
C SER A 6 -34.51 14.75 -16.71
N CYS A 7 -33.22 15.00 -16.48
CA CYS A 7 -32.62 14.43 -15.29
C CYS A 7 -31.36 15.22 -14.90
N THR A 8 -31.51 16.10 -13.93
CA THR A 8 -30.38 16.47 -13.07
C THR A 8 -30.04 15.23 -12.25
N PHE A 9 -28.88 14.61 -12.47
CA PHE A 9 -28.30 13.75 -11.46
C PHE A 9 -26.78 13.74 -11.54
N ILE A 10 -26.20 14.63 -10.74
CA ILE A 10 -24.95 14.49 -10.01
C ILE A 10 -24.07 13.25 -10.30
N LYS A 11 -22.82 13.52 -10.66
CA LYS A 11 -21.71 12.94 -9.90
C LYS A 11 -20.50 13.85 -10.03
N THR A 12 -20.28 14.66 -9.00
CA THR A 12 -18.94 15.13 -8.64
C THR A 12 -18.11 13.89 -8.39
N VAL A 13 -17.41 13.42 -9.42
CA VAL A 13 -16.28 12.53 -9.24
C VAL A 13 -15.05 13.38 -9.46
N VAL A 14 -14.39 13.70 -8.35
CA VAL A 14 -13.02 14.20 -8.35
C VAL A 14 -12.18 13.40 -9.36
N PRO A 15 -11.66 14.03 -10.43
CA PRO A 15 -10.77 13.36 -11.35
C PRO A 15 -9.37 13.37 -10.74
N GLY A 16 -9.01 12.32 -10.00
CA GLY A 16 -7.66 12.23 -9.46
C GLY A 16 -7.41 11.12 -8.46
N GLU A 17 -7.79 9.87 -8.76
CA GLU A 17 -6.98 8.67 -8.44
C GLU A 17 -7.66 7.37 -8.93
N ARG A 18 -8.20 7.32 -10.16
CA ARG A 18 -8.24 6.03 -10.90
C ARG A 18 -6.83 5.74 -11.39
N ARG A 19 -5.89 5.51 -10.48
CA ARG A 19 -4.69 4.81 -10.91
C ARG A 19 -5.14 3.38 -11.12
N CYS A 20 -5.12 2.97 -12.39
CA CYS A 20 -4.94 1.57 -12.70
C CYS A 20 -3.86 1.06 -11.75
N ILE A 21 -4.21 0.12 -10.88
CA ILE A 21 -3.27 -0.48 -9.93
C ILE A 21 -2.38 -1.45 -10.73
N SER A 22 -1.83 -0.99 -11.86
CA SER A 22 -1.01 -1.78 -12.76
C SER A 22 0.43 -1.86 -12.29
N SER A 23 0.89 -0.88 -11.50
CA SER A 23 2.25 -0.85 -10.99
C SER A 23 2.28 -1.34 -9.54
N PRO A 24 3.20 -2.28 -9.19
CA PRO A 24 3.45 -2.60 -7.80
C PRO A 24 3.82 -1.30 -7.06
N PRO A 25 3.49 -1.18 -5.77
CA PRO A 25 3.99 -0.07 -4.99
C PRO A 25 5.53 -0.05 -5.09
N GLU A 26 6.09 1.13 -5.29
CA GLU A 26 7.55 1.31 -5.35
C GLU A 26 8.12 1.31 -3.92
N PRO A 27 9.20 0.56 -3.64
CA PRO A 27 9.77 0.49 -2.30
C PRO A 27 10.21 1.90 -1.86
N PRO A 28 9.78 2.39 -0.68
CA PRO A 28 10.32 3.62 -0.15
C PRO A 28 11.82 3.44 0.08
N GLY A 29 12.64 4.45 -0.22
CA GLY A 29 14.08 4.32 -0.03
C GLY A 29 14.43 3.98 1.43
N PRO A 30 15.54 3.27 1.69
CA PRO A 30 15.98 2.97 3.06
C PRO A 30 16.16 4.24 3.92
N LEU A 31 16.49 5.36 3.26
CA LEU A 31 16.61 6.72 3.83
C LEU A 31 15.27 7.34 4.24
N SER A 32 14.14 6.88 3.70
CA SER A 32 12.81 7.35 4.11
C SER A 32 12.35 6.74 5.44
N CYS A 33 13.11 5.79 5.99
CA CYS A 33 12.91 5.27 7.32
C CYS A 33 13.77 6.06 8.31
N CYS A 34 13.16 6.66 9.34
CA CYS A 34 13.92 7.41 10.34
C CYS A 34 14.83 6.53 11.22
N GLY A 35 14.83 5.20 11.02
CA GLY A 35 15.61 4.25 11.81
C GLY A 35 14.98 3.88 13.16
N SER A 36 13.95 4.59 13.62
CA SER A 36 13.46 4.53 15.01
C SER A 36 12.25 3.61 15.23
N GLY A 37 11.81 2.84 14.22
CA GLY A 37 10.66 1.94 14.38
C GLY A 37 9.35 2.67 14.74
N CYS A 38 9.12 3.85 14.16
CA CYS A 38 7.92 4.64 14.44
C CYS A 38 6.65 3.93 13.92
N ALA A 39 5.52 4.12 14.62
CA ALA A 39 4.21 3.60 14.24
C ALA A 39 3.72 4.05 12.85
N ASN A 40 4.27 5.16 12.33
CA ASN A 40 4.01 5.68 10.98
C ASN A 40 5.14 5.34 9.98
N CYS A 41 5.76 4.17 10.12
CA CYS A 41 6.85 3.79 9.22
C CYS A 41 6.34 3.62 7.78
N VAL A 42 7.01 4.29 6.84
CA VAL A 42 6.69 4.24 5.39
C VAL A 42 6.66 2.81 4.84
N TRP A 43 7.40 1.90 5.47
CA TRP A 43 7.44 0.49 5.11
C TRP A 43 6.17 -0.28 5.53
N ILE A 44 5.46 0.17 6.57
CA ILE A 44 4.16 -0.44 6.96
C ILE A 44 3.10 -0.09 5.93
N GLU A 45 3.07 1.16 5.51
CA GLU A 45 2.23 1.63 4.41
C GLU A 45 2.56 0.90 3.11
N TYR A 46 3.86 0.78 2.81
CA TYR A 46 4.36 0.03 1.67
C TYR A 46 3.92 -1.43 1.71
N GLY A 47 4.12 -2.09 2.86
CA GLY A 47 3.73 -3.45 3.10
C GLY A 47 2.24 -3.69 2.95
N THR A 48 1.42 -2.78 3.47
CA THR A 48 -0.05 -2.83 3.33
C THR A 48 -0.47 -2.76 1.86
N LYS A 49 0.16 -1.86 1.08
CA LYS A 49 -0.07 -1.75 -0.35
C LYS A 49 0.40 -3.00 -1.10
N LEU A 50 1.53 -3.59 -0.70
CA LEU A 50 2.05 -4.81 -1.29
C LEU A 50 1.13 -6.01 -1.04
N VAL A 51 0.65 -6.21 0.19
CA VAL A 51 -0.29 -7.29 0.51
C VAL A 51 -1.59 -7.12 -0.27
N SER A 52 -2.07 -5.88 -0.42
CA SER A 52 -3.25 -5.57 -1.24
C SER A 52 -3.01 -5.81 -2.73
N TYR A 53 -1.79 -5.57 -3.23
CA TYR A 53 -1.41 -5.74 -4.63
C TYR A 53 -1.17 -7.22 -5.01
N TYR A 54 -0.27 -7.88 -4.28
CA TYR A 54 0.14 -9.26 -4.56
C TYR A 54 -0.82 -10.30 -3.97
N SER A 55 -1.78 -9.89 -3.15
CA SER A 55 -2.64 -10.77 -2.34
C SER A 55 -1.83 -11.57 -1.30
N HIS A 56 -2.52 -12.14 -0.32
CA HIS A 56 -1.95 -12.91 0.79
C HIS A 56 -1.10 -14.12 0.37
N ARG A 57 -1.02 -14.44 -0.92
CA ARG A 57 -0.22 -15.54 -1.46
C ARG A 57 1.26 -15.23 -1.57
N HIS A 58 1.67 -13.96 -1.65
CA HIS A 58 3.08 -13.61 -1.88
C HIS A 58 3.72 -12.92 -0.67
N ILE A 59 3.26 -13.29 0.54
CA ILE A 59 3.83 -12.73 1.77
C ILE A 59 5.33 -13.00 1.84
N ASP A 60 5.78 -14.22 1.57
CA ASP A 60 7.20 -14.56 1.58
C ASP A 60 8.03 -13.70 0.62
N HIS A 61 7.52 -13.39 -0.57
CA HIS A 61 8.19 -12.49 -1.51
C HIS A 61 8.31 -11.08 -0.92
N ILE A 62 7.22 -10.57 -0.31
CA ILE A 62 7.23 -9.26 0.36
C ILE A 62 8.25 -9.25 1.51
N LEU A 63 8.28 -10.28 2.36
CA LEU A 63 9.20 -10.37 3.48
C LEU A 63 10.67 -10.39 3.02
N ASN A 64 10.96 -11.09 1.93
CA ASN A 64 12.30 -11.15 1.33
C ASN A 64 12.74 -9.79 0.76
N GLU A 65 11.86 -9.10 0.04
CA GLU A 65 12.13 -7.76 -0.48
C GLU A 65 12.44 -6.77 0.66
N ILE A 66 11.66 -6.81 1.74
CA ILE A 66 11.87 -5.98 2.93
C ILE A 66 13.23 -6.26 3.59
N GLU A 67 13.62 -7.53 3.72
CA GLU A 67 14.93 -7.91 4.26
C GLU A 67 16.07 -7.42 3.36
N SER A 68 15.92 -7.49 2.03
CA SER A 68 16.93 -7.00 1.10
C SER A 68 17.06 -5.47 1.09
N GLN A 69 15.96 -4.74 1.33
CA GLN A 69 15.96 -3.28 1.33
C GLN A 69 16.38 -2.67 2.67
N ILE A 70 16.17 -3.39 3.77
CA ILE A 70 16.33 -2.86 5.14
C ILE A 70 17.43 -3.60 5.87
N SER A 71 18.59 -2.96 6.00
CA SER A 71 19.72 -3.50 6.75
C SER A 71 19.52 -3.51 8.27
N ASN A 72 18.52 -2.77 8.79
CA ASN A 72 18.26 -2.71 10.23
C ASN A 72 17.37 -3.89 10.67
N PRO A 73 17.86 -4.79 11.54
CA PRO A 73 17.11 -5.97 11.96
C PRO A 73 15.81 -5.61 12.68
N VAL A 74 15.81 -4.58 13.53
CA VAL A 74 14.64 -4.15 14.30
C VAL A 74 13.51 -3.71 13.37
N ILE A 75 13.84 -2.96 12.33
CA ILE A 75 12.86 -2.43 11.37
C ILE A 75 12.38 -3.56 10.45
N CYS A 76 13.31 -4.39 9.98
CA CYS A 76 13.00 -5.56 9.17
C CYS A 76 12.00 -6.47 9.89
N GLU A 77 12.27 -6.84 11.14
CA GLU A 77 11.39 -7.67 11.96
C GLU A 77 10.03 -7.02 12.21
N PHE A 78 10.01 -5.71 12.51
CA PHE A 78 8.77 -4.98 12.73
C PHE A 78 7.85 -5.02 11.51
N ILE A 79 8.38 -4.75 10.32
CA ILE A 79 7.59 -4.79 9.07
C ILE A 79 7.15 -6.21 8.75
N LYS A 80 8.04 -7.20 8.94
CA LYS A 80 7.68 -8.62 8.75
C LYS A 80 6.50 -9.01 9.63
N SER A 81 6.49 -8.56 10.88
CA SER A 81 5.38 -8.77 11.81
C SER A 81 4.09 -8.11 11.29
N GLU A 82 4.17 -6.84 10.87
CA GLU A 82 3.01 -6.09 10.36
C GLU A 82 2.41 -6.70 9.08
N ILE A 83 3.26 -7.17 8.16
CA ILE A 83 2.82 -7.89 6.96
C ILE A 83 2.07 -9.17 7.35
N ARG A 84 2.63 -9.98 8.26
CA ARG A 84 2.01 -11.24 8.71
C ARG A 84 0.67 -10.99 9.41
N SER A 85 0.58 -9.93 10.22
CA SER A 85 -0.66 -9.49 10.86
C SER A 85 -1.72 -9.11 9.82
N LYS A 86 -1.34 -8.36 8.78
CA LYS A 86 -2.24 -7.98 7.66
C LYS A 86 -2.55 -9.14 6.72
N ALA A 87 -1.70 -10.16 6.69
CA ALA A 87 -1.90 -11.34 5.87
C ALA A 87 -2.91 -12.33 6.44
N THR A 88 -3.05 -12.31 7.76
CA THR A 88 -3.91 -13.23 8.50
C THR A 88 -5.30 -12.64 8.79
N SER A 89 -5.46 -11.32 8.63
CA SER A 89 -6.74 -10.62 8.84
C SER A 89 -7.56 -10.47 7.56
#